data_AF-A0A1Y0IJA5-F1
#
_entry.id   AF-A0A1Y0IJA5-F1
#
_cell.length_a   1.000
_cell.length_b   1.000
_cell.length_c   1.000
_cell.angle_alpha   90.00
_cell.angle_beta   90.00
_cell.angle_gamma   90.00
#
_symmetry.space_group_name_H-M   'P 1'
#
loop_
_entity.id
_entity.type
_entity.pdbx_description
1 polymer ?
#
loop_
_entity_poly.entity_id
_entity_poly.type
_entity_poly.pdbx_seq_one_letter_code
_entity_poly.pdbx_strand_id
1 'polypeptide(L)'
;MYGKAPYFSWLYPELERYLNQDYRWLIDLCWDGHQCLGSLLQISTPVAFSSELGFKGLGKTERLVALCDELKGNHYIATNASANYLDPELFEQAKIKLSYQNYDPKEYSQTLMNDTVPAQRTHISHLSVVDLMMFAGPEAKQIISHTPLFMRYTSTKKSKN
;
A
#
# COMPACT_ATOMS: atom_id res chain seq x y z
N MET A 1 -6.10 19.16 -13.10
CA MET A 1 -7.24 18.42 -12.52
C MET A 1 -7.41 18.69 -11.03
N TYR A 2 -6.33 18.70 -10.21
CA TYR A 2 -6.43 18.89 -8.75
C TYR A 2 -6.40 20.33 -8.21
N GLY A 3 -6.11 21.35 -9.03
CA GLY A 3 -5.94 22.74 -8.54
C GLY A 3 -7.17 23.35 -7.84
N LYS A 4 -8.35 22.72 -7.96
CA LYS A 4 -9.59 23.11 -7.27
C LYS A 4 -9.95 22.17 -6.11
N ALA A 5 -9.12 21.18 -5.79
CA ALA A 5 -9.40 20.24 -4.71
C ALA A 5 -9.30 20.95 -3.35
N PRO A 6 -10.15 20.60 -2.36
CA PRO A 6 -10.23 21.32 -1.08
C PRO A 6 -8.89 21.40 -0.33
N TYR A 7 -8.06 20.37 -0.46
CA TYR A 7 -6.77 20.29 0.23
C TYR A 7 -5.57 20.45 -0.70
N PHE A 8 -5.76 21.03 -1.89
CA PHE A 8 -4.67 21.26 -2.84
C PHE A 8 -3.55 22.10 -2.23
N SER A 9 -3.88 23.21 -1.58
CA SER A 9 -2.89 24.12 -0.96
C SER A 9 -2.13 23.48 0.21
N TRP A 10 -2.69 22.43 0.83
CA TRP A 10 -2.02 21.68 1.90
C TRP A 10 -1.09 20.61 1.33
N LEU A 11 -1.57 19.82 0.36
CA LEU A 11 -0.83 18.66 -0.14
C LEU A 11 0.16 19.00 -1.26
N TYR A 12 -0.22 19.89 -2.19
CA TYR A 12 0.57 20.14 -3.39
C TYR A 12 1.99 20.65 -3.09
N PRO A 13 2.23 21.57 -2.15
CA PRO A 13 3.60 22.00 -1.84
C PRO A 13 4.52 20.84 -1.43
N GLU A 14 4.00 19.85 -0.70
CA GLU A 14 4.77 18.67 -0.32
C GLU A 14 5.06 17.75 -1.50
N LEU A 15 4.06 17.54 -2.39
CA LEU A 15 4.25 16.78 -3.61
C LEU A 15 5.27 17.44 -4.53
N GLU A 16 5.12 18.74 -4.75
CA GLU A 16 6.02 19.55 -5.58
C GLU A 16 7.45 19.50 -5.03
N ARG A 17 7.61 19.62 -3.71
CA ARG A 17 8.91 19.60 -3.03
C ARG A 17 9.72 18.36 -3.39
N TYR A 18 9.15 17.15 -3.33
CA TYR A 18 9.90 15.93 -3.64
C TYR A 18 9.89 15.60 -5.13
N LEU A 19 8.85 15.95 -5.90
CA LEU A 19 8.78 15.65 -7.34
C LEU A 19 9.74 16.49 -8.17
N ASN A 20 10.09 17.71 -7.73
CA ASN A 20 10.98 18.62 -8.44
C ASN A 20 12.46 18.54 -8.01
N GLN A 21 12.85 17.49 -7.28
CA GLN A 21 14.27 17.26 -6.96
C GLN A 21 14.98 16.54 -8.12
N ASP A 22 16.29 16.75 -8.23
CA ASP A 22 17.15 16.04 -9.18
C ASP A 22 17.58 14.67 -8.63
N TYR A 23 16.81 13.62 -8.93
CA TYR A 23 17.20 12.26 -8.57
C TYR A 23 18.04 11.59 -9.67
N ARG A 24 19.08 10.87 -9.25
CA ARG A 24 19.83 9.99 -10.14
C ARG A 24 19.08 8.68 -10.39
N TRP A 25 18.40 8.14 -9.38
CA TRP A 25 17.73 6.84 -9.45
C TRP A 25 16.25 6.94 -9.10
N LEU A 26 15.42 6.13 -9.78
CA LEU A 26 13.98 6.07 -9.51
C LEU A 26 13.67 5.67 -8.06
N ILE A 27 14.51 4.82 -7.46
CA ILE A 27 14.30 4.40 -6.07
C ILE A 27 14.39 5.55 -5.09
N ASP A 28 15.26 6.54 -5.34
CA ASP A 28 15.41 7.72 -4.47
C ASP A 28 14.12 8.57 -4.51
N LEU A 29 13.58 8.80 -5.72
CA LEU A 29 12.29 9.46 -5.91
C LEU A 29 11.15 8.70 -5.22
N CYS A 30 11.08 7.39 -5.43
CA CYS A 30 10.04 6.56 -4.81
C CYS A 30 10.14 6.55 -3.29
N TRP A 31 11.36 6.56 -2.75
CA TRP A 31 11.61 6.58 -1.32
C TRP A 31 11.21 7.91 -0.69
N ASP A 32 11.59 9.04 -1.29
CA ASP A 32 11.20 10.36 -0.80
C ASP A 32 9.67 10.56 -0.84
N GLY A 33 9.02 10.10 -1.91
CA GLY A 33 7.56 10.08 -2.00
C GLY A 33 6.92 9.19 -0.94
N HIS A 34 7.49 8.00 -0.69
CA HIS A 34 7.03 7.09 0.37
C HIS A 34 7.13 7.73 1.76
N GLN A 35 8.27 8.34 2.08
CA GLN A 35 8.49 9.03 3.36
C GLN A 35 7.56 10.23 3.52
N CYS A 36 7.39 11.04 2.45
CA CYS A 36 6.51 12.20 2.45
C CYS A 36 5.05 11.80 2.73
N LEU A 37 4.51 10.86 1.95
CA LEU A 37 3.13 10.41 2.11
C LEU A 37 2.92 9.68 3.43
N GLY A 38 3.87 8.84 3.85
CA GLY A 38 3.84 8.15 5.14
C GLY A 38 3.78 9.13 6.31
N SER A 39 4.57 10.19 6.27
CA SER A 39 4.58 11.25 7.30
C SER A 39 3.25 12.01 7.35
N LEU A 40 2.73 12.44 6.19
CA LEU A 40 1.43 13.13 6.11
C LEU A 40 0.26 12.27 6.59
N LEU A 41 0.32 10.95 6.34
CA LEU A 41 -0.65 9.97 6.84
C LEU A 41 -0.36 9.51 8.27
N GLN A 42 0.70 10.03 8.91
CA GLN A 42 1.17 9.66 10.24
C GLN A 42 1.32 8.14 10.41
N ILE A 43 1.94 7.50 9.43
CA ILE A 43 2.31 6.09 9.41
C ILE A 43 3.77 5.99 9.85
N SER A 44 4.00 5.38 11.01
CA SER A 44 5.33 5.23 11.62
C SER A 44 5.87 3.80 11.58
N THR A 45 5.29 2.95 10.72
CA THR A 45 5.70 1.55 10.57
C THR A 45 7.19 1.50 10.17
N PRO A 46 8.04 0.75 10.90
CA PRO A 46 9.44 0.57 10.52
C PRO A 46 9.57 -0.04 9.12
N VAL A 47 10.54 0.44 8.35
CA VAL A 47 10.81 -0.02 6.99
C VAL A 47 12.26 -0.46 6.89
N ALA A 48 12.51 -1.55 6.17
CA ALA A 48 13.83 -2.08 5.87
C ALA A 48 13.90 -2.45 4.38
N PHE A 49 15.09 -2.33 3.78
CA PHE A 49 15.29 -2.74 2.39
C PHE A 49 15.72 -4.19 2.33
N SER A 50 15.01 -5.01 1.55
CA SER A 50 15.35 -6.43 1.37
C SER A 50 16.75 -6.63 0.76
N SER A 51 17.26 -5.65 0.01
CA SER A 51 18.62 -5.65 -0.55
C SER A 51 19.71 -5.57 0.51
N GLU A 52 19.44 -5.01 1.68
CA GLU A 52 20.40 -4.89 2.79
C GLU A 52 20.58 -6.21 3.54
N LEU A 53 19.62 -7.14 3.41
CA LEU A 53 19.59 -8.42 4.14
C LEU A 53 20.39 -9.53 3.43
N GLY A 54 20.93 -9.28 2.24
CA GLY A 54 21.96 -10.13 1.64
C GLY A 54 21.52 -11.52 1.14
N PHE A 55 20.21 -11.80 1.04
CA PHE A 55 19.72 -13.09 0.56
C PHE A 55 20.10 -13.37 -0.91
N LYS A 56 20.71 -14.53 -1.18
CA LYS A 56 21.09 -14.98 -2.53
C LYS A 56 20.61 -16.41 -2.79
N GLY A 57 20.31 -16.73 -4.04
CA GLY A 57 19.97 -18.10 -4.47
C GLY A 57 18.59 -18.63 -4.03
N LEU A 58 17.81 -17.86 -3.27
CA LEU A 58 16.47 -18.24 -2.84
C LEU A 58 15.43 -18.04 -3.93
N GLY A 59 14.49 -18.98 -4.02
CA GLY A 59 13.24 -18.84 -4.78
C GLY A 59 12.34 -17.74 -4.22
N LYS A 60 11.22 -17.48 -4.91
CA LYS A 60 10.35 -16.34 -4.60
C LYS A 60 9.72 -16.46 -3.21
N THR A 61 9.20 -17.62 -2.86
CA THR A 61 8.52 -17.84 -1.57
C THR A 61 9.53 -17.98 -0.44
N GLU A 62 10.61 -18.72 -0.66
CA GLU A 62 11.70 -18.93 0.29
C GLU A 62 12.29 -17.60 0.75
N ARG A 63 12.43 -16.64 -0.18
CA ARG A 63 12.89 -15.29 0.15
C ARG A 63 11.93 -14.55 1.08
N LEU A 64 10.62 -14.71 0.90
CA LEU A 64 9.61 -14.06 1.76
C LEU A 64 9.59 -14.68 3.16
N VAL A 65 9.74 -16.01 3.24
CA VAL A 65 9.89 -16.72 4.52
C VAL A 65 11.16 -16.26 5.25
N ALA A 66 12.30 -16.19 4.54
CA ALA A 66 13.56 -15.71 5.10
C ALA A 66 13.48 -14.25 5.58
N LEU A 67 12.76 -13.38 4.85
CA LEU A 67 12.51 -11.99 5.26
C LEU A 67 11.73 -11.92 6.56
N CYS A 68 10.67 -12.72 6.70
CA CYS A 68 9.90 -12.77 7.93
C CYS A 68 10.75 -13.28 9.10
N ASP A 69 11.54 -14.35 8.91
CA ASP A 69 12.39 -14.91 9.96
C ASP A 69 13.46 -13.92 10.44
N GLU A 70 14.20 -13.30 9.52
CA GLU A 70 15.23 -12.29 9.81
C GLU A 70 14.67 -11.09 10.59
N LEU A 71 13.46 -10.65 10.22
CA LEU A 71 12.77 -9.55 10.90
C LEU A 71 11.94 -10.00 12.12
N LYS A 72 12.03 -11.28 12.51
CA LYS A 72 11.26 -11.90 13.61
C LYS A 72 9.74 -11.73 13.46
N GLY A 73 9.26 -11.61 12.23
CA GLY A 73 7.86 -11.54 11.87
C GLY A 73 7.21 -12.92 11.83
N ASN A 74 6.00 -13.03 12.36
CA ASN A 74 5.21 -14.27 12.40
C ASN A 74 3.97 -14.24 11.48
N HIS A 75 3.80 -13.17 10.70
CA HIS A 75 2.66 -12.98 9.80
C HIS A 75 3.12 -12.28 8.53
N TYR A 76 3.02 -12.96 7.38
CA TYR A 76 3.20 -12.39 6.06
C TYR A 76 1.84 -12.03 5.45
N ILE A 77 1.73 -10.78 4.96
CA ILE A 77 0.55 -10.27 4.28
C ILE A 77 0.87 -10.16 2.79
N ALA A 78 0.24 -11.03 2.01
CA ALA A 78 0.36 -11.14 0.57
C ALA A 78 -0.68 -10.26 -0.16
N THR A 79 -0.40 -9.88 -1.40
CA THR A 79 -1.41 -9.30 -2.30
C THR A 79 -2.19 -10.43 -2.99
N ASN A 80 -3.44 -10.19 -3.40
CA ASN A 80 -4.23 -11.23 -4.09
C ASN A 80 -3.55 -11.76 -5.37
N ALA A 81 -2.85 -10.89 -6.11
CA ALA A 81 -2.11 -11.27 -7.31
C ALA A 81 -0.93 -12.22 -7.03
N SER A 82 -0.39 -12.21 -5.80
CA SER A 82 0.73 -13.07 -5.44
C SER A 82 0.36 -14.53 -5.20
N ALA A 83 -0.93 -14.84 -5.02
CA ALA A 83 -1.42 -16.19 -4.79
C ALA A 83 -0.97 -17.21 -5.85
N ASN A 84 -0.72 -16.75 -7.09
CA ASN A 84 -0.34 -17.60 -8.21
C ASN A 84 1.08 -18.18 -8.13
N TYR A 85 1.95 -17.66 -7.25
CA TYR A 85 3.35 -18.10 -7.16
C TYR A 85 3.83 -18.38 -5.75
N LEU A 86 3.02 -18.08 -4.72
CA LEU A 86 3.39 -18.38 -3.34
C LEU A 86 3.18 -19.87 -3.05
N ASP A 87 4.09 -20.43 -2.27
CA ASP A 87 3.96 -21.77 -1.69
C ASP A 87 3.54 -21.67 -0.21
N PRO A 88 2.26 -21.89 0.12
CA PRO A 88 1.77 -21.80 1.49
C PRO A 88 2.43 -22.79 2.46
N GLU A 89 2.92 -23.94 1.98
CA GLU A 89 3.53 -24.96 2.83
C GLU A 89 4.85 -24.45 3.45
N LEU A 90 5.62 -23.65 2.71
CA LEU A 90 6.85 -23.04 3.22
C LEU A 90 6.59 -22.05 4.37
N PHE A 91 5.49 -21.29 4.30
CA PHE A 91 5.09 -20.41 5.40
C PHE A 91 4.64 -21.21 6.63
N GLU A 92 3.86 -22.28 6.42
CA GLU A 92 3.39 -23.16 7.49
C GLU A 92 4.56 -23.84 8.23
N GLN A 93 5.53 -24.39 7.48
CA GLN A 93 6.73 -25.02 8.04
C GLN A 93 7.56 -24.03 8.89
N ALA A 94 7.64 -22.78 8.45
CA ALA A 94 8.32 -21.70 9.19
C ALA A 94 7.47 -21.10 10.32
N LYS A 95 6.26 -21.61 10.58
CA LYS A 95 5.30 -21.08 11.57
C LYS A 95 4.93 -19.61 11.32
N ILE A 96 4.95 -19.18 10.07
CA ILE A 96 4.53 -17.85 9.64
C ILE A 96 3.10 -17.94 9.12
N LYS A 97 2.21 -17.13 9.69
CA LYS A 97 0.84 -17.01 9.20
C LYS A 97 0.85 -16.33 7.83
N LEU A 98 0.22 -16.94 6.83
CA LEU A 98 -0.04 -16.31 5.53
C LEU A 98 -1.46 -15.74 5.50
N SER A 99 -1.61 -14.49 5.07
CA SER A 99 -2.93 -13.91 4.78
C SER A 99 -2.85 -13.03 3.54
N TYR A 100 -3.99 -12.84 2.88
CA TYR A 100 -4.10 -12.05 1.67
C TYR A 100 -4.83 -10.74 1.95
N GLN A 101 -4.33 -9.65 1.39
CA GLN A 101 -4.92 -8.33 1.52
C GLN A 101 -6.35 -8.34 0.99
N ASN A 102 -7.29 -7.94 1.86
CA ASN A 102 -8.69 -7.74 1.52
C ASN A 102 -9.03 -6.27 1.75
N TYR A 103 -8.55 -5.41 0.86
CA TYR A 103 -8.77 -3.98 0.97
C TYR A 103 -10.12 -3.65 0.33
N ASP A 104 -11.07 -3.25 1.17
CA ASP A 104 -12.32 -2.64 0.77
C ASP A 104 -12.19 -1.11 0.86
N PRO A 105 -12.12 -0.39 -0.28
CA PRO A 105 -11.96 1.05 -0.30
C PRO A 105 -13.21 1.74 0.22
N LYS A 106 -13.05 2.52 1.30
CA LYS A 106 -14.14 3.36 1.81
C LYS A 106 -14.41 4.54 0.89
N GLU A 107 -15.69 4.84 0.70
CA GLU A 107 -16.11 6.00 -0.10
C GLU A 107 -15.77 7.31 0.60
N TYR A 108 -15.40 8.32 -0.20
CA TYR A 108 -15.16 9.69 0.22
C TYR A 108 -15.64 10.67 -0.84
N SER A 109 -15.87 11.93 -0.44
CA SER A 109 -16.46 12.93 -1.32
C SER A 109 -15.40 13.51 -2.27
N GLN A 110 -15.36 13.00 -3.50
CA GLN A 110 -14.55 13.57 -4.60
C GLN A 110 -15.36 14.65 -5.33
N THR A 111 -15.45 15.83 -4.74
CA THR A 111 -16.18 16.95 -5.36
C THR A 111 -15.32 17.60 -6.44
N LEU A 112 -15.50 17.18 -7.70
CA LEU A 112 -14.90 17.85 -8.85
C LEU A 112 -15.77 19.07 -9.24
N MET A 113 -15.32 20.28 -8.91
CA MET A 113 -15.92 21.50 -9.48
C MET A 113 -15.41 21.71 -10.91
N ASN A 114 -16.25 21.45 -11.91
CA ASN A 114 -16.06 22.03 -13.24
C ASN A 114 -17.39 22.57 -13.79
N ASP A 115 -17.30 23.44 -14.80
CA ASP A 115 -18.43 24.23 -15.30
C ASP A 115 -19.43 23.40 -16.14
N THR A 116 -19.13 22.13 -16.38
CA THR A 116 -19.87 21.23 -17.28
C THR A 116 -20.47 20.01 -16.60
N VAL A 117 -20.08 19.70 -15.36
CA VAL A 117 -20.60 18.57 -14.58
C VAL A 117 -21.20 19.15 -13.29
N PRO A 118 -22.51 18.97 -13.01
CA PRO A 118 -23.09 19.33 -11.72
C PRO A 118 -22.24 18.72 -10.61
N ALA A 119 -22.08 19.41 -9.47
CA ALA A 119 -21.31 18.94 -8.33
C ALA A 119 -21.92 17.64 -7.74
N GLN A 120 -21.71 16.53 -8.44
CA GLN A 120 -22.21 15.22 -8.09
C GLN A 120 -21.06 14.50 -7.40
N ARG A 121 -21.32 14.00 -6.20
CA ARG A 121 -20.41 13.18 -5.43
C ARG A 121 -20.28 11.83 -6.12
N THR A 122 -19.46 11.73 -7.16
CA THR A 122 -19.14 10.44 -7.75
C THR A 122 -17.89 9.92 -7.05
N HIS A 123 -18.07 8.93 -6.16
CA HIS A 123 -16.92 8.18 -5.67
C HIS A 123 -16.37 7.31 -6.81
N ILE A 124 -15.19 7.66 -7.30
CA ILE A 124 -14.35 6.89 -8.20
C ILE A 124 -13.37 6.10 -7.34
N SER A 125 -13.63 4.79 -7.29
CA SER A 125 -12.79 3.84 -6.57
C SER A 125 -11.47 3.55 -7.32
N HIS A 126 -10.52 2.91 -6.64
CA HIS A 126 -9.21 2.48 -7.18
C HIS A 126 -8.28 3.61 -7.65
N LEU A 127 -8.46 4.82 -7.11
CA LEU A 127 -7.52 5.93 -7.31
C LEU A 127 -6.37 5.91 -6.29
N SER A 128 -5.36 6.74 -6.54
CA SER A 128 -4.19 6.86 -5.67
C SER A 128 -4.53 7.48 -4.31
N VAL A 129 -3.66 7.26 -3.32
CA VAL A 129 -3.77 7.92 -2.00
C VAL A 129 -3.67 9.44 -2.09
N VAL A 130 -3.02 9.98 -3.13
CA VAL A 130 -2.97 11.42 -3.39
C VAL A 130 -4.37 11.96 -3.67
N ASP A 131 -5.20 11.23 -4.42
CA ASP A 131 -6.58 11.64 -4.68
C ASP A 131 -7.38 11.72 -3.37
N LEU A 132 -7.29 10.67 -2.56
CA LEU A 132 -7.89 10.64 -1.23
C LEU A 132 -7.45 11.85 -0.39
N MET A 133 -6.16 12.13 -0.32
CA MET A 133 -5.63 13.24 0.48
C MET A 133 -5.99 14.62 -0.09
N MET A 134 -6.15 14.77 -1.42
CA MET A 134 -6.62 16.01 -2.04
C MET A 134 -8.06 16.36 -1.64
N PHE A 135 -8.90 15.36 -1.35
CA PHE A 135 -10.32 15.55 -1.04
C PHE A 135 -10.68 15.37 0.44
N ALA A 136 -9.97 14.51 1.17
CA ALA A 136 -10.21 14.24 2.59
C ALA A 136 -9.16 14.87 3.52
N GLY A 137 -8.03 15.36 2.98
CA GLY A 137 -7.01 16.04 3.77
C GLY A 137 -6.46 15.15 4.89
N PRO A 138 -6.22 15.72 6.10
CA PRO A 138 -5.75 14.96 7.26
C PRO A 138 -6.65 13.79 7.69
N GLU A 139 -7.94 13.78 7.32
CA GLU A 139 -8.87 12.68 7.64
C GLU A 139 -8.62 11.42 6.79
N ALA A 140 -7.77 11.49 5.76
CA ALA A 140 -7.41 10.36 4.91
C ALA A 140 -6.91 9.15 5.71
N LYS A 141 -6.17 9.39 6.80
CA LYS A 141 -5.67 8.34 7.70
C LYS A 141 -6.80 7.50 8.28
N GLN A 142 -7.86 8.16 8.76
CA GLN A 142 -9.02 7.49 9.35
C GLN A 142 -9.77 6.68 8.29
N ILE A 143 -9.86 7.19 7.07
CA ILE A 143 -10.53 6.49 5.97
C ILE A 143 -9.81 5.17 5.65
N ILE A 144 -8.47 5.17 5.59
CA ILE A 144 -7.68 3.96 5.30
C ILE A 144 -7.55 3.00 6.50
N SER A 145 -7.66 3.48 7.74
CA SER A 145 -7.42 2.66 8.93
C SER A 145 -8.58 1.75 9.33
N HIS A 146 -9.80 2.03 8.88
CA HIS A 146 -11.01 1.32 9.31
C HIS A 146 -11.42 0.15 8.37
N THR A 147 -10.55 -0.30 7.49
CA THR A 147 -10.83 -1.42 6.59
C THR A 147 -10.42 -2.73 7.27
N PRO A 148 -11.29 -3.76 7.34
CA PRO A 148 -10.95 -5.04 7.96
C PRO A 148 -9.92 -5.76 7.11
N LEU A 149 -8.68 -5.78 7.59
CA LEU A 149 -7.58 -6.24 6.79
C LEU A 149 -7.29 -7.73 7.06
N PHE A 150 -7.14 -8.44 5.94
CA PHE A 150 -6.56 -9.78 5.77
C PHE A 150 -7.55 -10.95 5.86
N MET A 151 -7.79 -11.57 4.69
CA MET A 151 -8.37 -12.91 4.63
C MET A 151 -7.29 -13.93 4.95
N ARG A 152 -7.53 -14.79 5.95
CA ARG A 152 -6.62 -15.91 6.23
C ARG A 152 -6.58 -16.83 5.02
N TYR A 153 -5.39 -17.28 4.65
CA TYR A 153 -5.29 -18.37 3.69
C TYR A 153 -5.99 -19.61 4.27
N THR A 154 -6.99 -20.12 3.55
CA THR A 154 -7.63 -21.40 3.86
C THR A 154 -7.18 -22.40 2.81
N SER A 155 -6.45 -23.43 3.22
CA SER A 155 -6.06 -24.54 2.34
C SER A 155 -7.32 -25.18 1.75
N THR A 156 -7.62 -24.90 0.49
CA THR A 156 -8.53 -25.75 -0.27
C THR A 156 -7.69 -26.92 -0.75
N LYS A 157 -7.56 -27.96 0.07
CA LYS A 157 -7.14 -29.28 -0.42
C LYS A 157 -8.19 -29.69 -1.46
N LYS A 158 -7.92 -29.44 -2.75
CA LYS A 158 -8.53 -30.21 -3.83
C LYS A 158 -8.05 -31.64 -3.62
N SER A 159 -8.90 -32.45 -2.98
CA SER A 159 -8.86 -33.90 -3.09
C SER A 159 -8.83 -34.23 -4.57
N LYS A 160 -7.65 -34.53 -5.11
CA LYS A 160 -7.53 -35.24 -6.38
C LYS A 160 -7.91 -36.68 -6.04
N ASN A 161 -9.19 -37.01 -6.26
CA ASN A 161 -9.58 -38.38 -6.57
C ASN A 161 -9.17 -38.69 -8.00
#